data_AF-C8NE73-F1
#
_entry.id   AF-C8NE73-F1
#
_cell.length_a   1.000
_cell.length_b   1.000
_cell.length_c   1.000
_cell.angle_alpha   90.00
_cell.angle_beta   90.00
_cell.angle_gamma   90.00
#
_symmetry.space_group_name_H-M   'P 1'
#
loop_
_entity.id
_entity.type
_entity.pdbx_description
1 polymer ?
#
loop_
_entity_poly.entity_id
_entity_poly.type
_entity_poly.pdbx_seq_one_letter_code
_entity_poly.pdbx_strand_id
1 'polypeptide(L)'
;MKNQKLPVTDLDLRNDIYMKIYDAALSYKAALLQGKRLGHQFLIELQQQIHQQKREYNDDLLEEILNKVEIDKKMFYEDKSSSAVKKAYDRDLQIAQEMNVTHTPSLVIFDNSNQPYGLLLASSITAETIAEICNGEPLPGYHSTKKLVGTHTNEPQKFDKVVNMNLNRY
;
A
#
# COMPACT_ATOMS: atom_id res chain seq x y z
N MET A 1 7.37 -10.63 6.83
CA MET A 1 8.19 -11.88 6.82
C MET A 1 9.36 -11.89 7.84
N LYS A 2 10.09 -10.79 8.09
CA LYS A 2 11.16 -10.77 9.12
C LYS A 2 10.68 -10.86 10.59
N ASN A 3 9.41 -10.59 10.86
CA ASN A 3 8.91 -10.45 12.24
C ASN A 3 8.34 -11.73 12.87
N GLN A 4 8.35 -12.87 12.18
CA GLN A 4 7.68 -14.11 12.65
C GLN A 4 8.59 -15.34 12.80
N LYS A 5 9.91 -15.21 12.66
CA LYS A 5 10.88 -16.34 12.74
C LYS A 5 10.45 -17.57 11.91
N LEU A 6 9.92 -17.33 10.71
CA LEU A 6 9.46 -18.42 9.83
C LEU A 6 10.67 -19.17 9.23
N PRO A 7 10.56 -20.50 9.01
CA PRO A 7 11.61 -21.27 8.35
C PRO A 7 11.96 -20.68 6.97
N VAL A 8 13.23 -20.34 6.76
CA VAL A 8 13.68 -19.66 5.53
C VAL A 8 13.67 -20.60 4.32
N THR A 9 13.77 -21.91 4.55
CA THR A 9 13.92 -22.96 3.52
C THR A 9 12.63 -23.70 3.19
N ASP A 10 11.52 -23.40 3.87
CA ASP A 10 10.23 -24.04 3.60
C ASP A 10 9.53 -23.33 2.44
N LEU A 11 9.65 -23.91 1.25
CA LEU A 11 9.08 -23.35 0.02
C LEU A 11 7.55 -23.44 0.00
N ASP A 12 6.98 -24.51 0.54
CA ASP A 12 5.53 -24.73 0.52
C ASP A 12 4.83 -23.73 1.43
N LEU A 13 5.38 -23.50 2.63
CA LEU A 13 4.89 -22.47 3.54
C LEU A 13 4.99 -21.06 2.93
N ARG A 14 6.09 -20.76 2.23
CA ARG A 14 6.25 -19.47 1.56
C ARG A 14 5.26 -19.28 0.43
N ASN A 15 5.01 -20.32 -0.36
CA ASN A 15 4.02 -20.30 -1.43
C ASN A 15 2.62 -20.11 -0.87
N ASP A 16 2.25 -20.82 0.21
CA ASP A 16 0.95 -20.66 0.88
C ASP A 16 0.74 -19.22 1.36
N ILE A 17 1.71 -18.66 2.09
CA ILE A 17 1.65 -17.28 2.57
C ILE A 17 1.52 -16.29 1.40
N TYR A 18 2.31 -16.48 0.34
CA TYR A 18 2.25 -15.63 -0.84
C TYR A 18 0.88 -15.70 -1.51
N MET A 19 0.33 -16.90 -1.69
CA MET A 19 -0.98 -17.09 -2.33
C MET A 19 -2.09 -16.45 -1.50
N LYS A 20 -2.05 -16.56 -0.17
CA LYS A 20 -3.02 -15.91 0.73
C LYS A 20 -2.94 -14.37 0.65
N ILE A 21 -1.74 -13.80 0.66
CA ILE A 21 -1.53 -12.35 0.53
C ILE A 21 -2.01 -11.85 -0.84
N TYR A 22 -1.67 -12.58 -1.90
CA TYR A 22 -2.07 -12.26 -3.26
C TYR A 22 -3.58 -12.31 -3.41
N ASP A 23 -4.24 -13.36 -2.91
CA ASP A 23 -5.68 -13.49 -2.95
C ASP A 23 -6.39 -12.38 -2.15
N ALA A 24 -5.89 -12.04 -0.95
CA ALA A 24 -6.40 -10.92 -0.17
C ALA A 24 -6.26 -9.57 -0.90
N ALA A 25 -5.16 -9.36 -1.64
CA ALA A 25 -4.96 -8.17 -2.44
C ALA A 25 -5.91 -8.10 -3.65
N LEU A 26 -6.15 -9.23 -4.32
CA LEU A 26 -7.17 -9.31 -5.38
C LEU A 26 -8.58 -9.07 -4.83
N SER A 27 -8.91 -9.64 -3.67
CA SER A 27 -10.17 -9.39 -2.97
C SER A 27 -10.36 -7.89 -2.69
N TYR A 28 -9.34 -7.21 -2.15
CA TYR A 28 -9.40 -5.76 -1.95
C TYR A 28 -9.60 -4.99 -3.26
N LYS A 29 -8.90 -5.39 -4.33
CA LYS A 29 -9.04 -4.78 -5.66
C LYS A 29 -10.44 -4.97 -6.24
N ALA A 30 -11.05 -6.14 -6.08
CA ALA A 30 -12.42 -6.38 -6.51
C ALA A 30 -13.42 -5.51 -5.72
N ALA A 31 -13.27 -5.41 -4.40
CA ALA A 31 -14.09 -4.52 -3.58
C ALA A 31 -13.98 -3.04 -4.01
N LEU A 32 -12.78 -2.60 -4.43
CA LEU A 32 -12.57 -1.25 -4.94
C LEU A 32 -13.31 -0.97 -6.27
N LEU A 33 -13.52 -1.98 -7.12
CA LEU A 33 -14.28 -1.81 -8.37
C LEU A 33 -15.75 -1.48 -8.13
N GLN A 34 -16.31 -1.93 -7.00
CA GLN A 34 -17.67 -1.56 -6.58
C GLN A 34 -17.74 -0.20 -5.88
N GLY A 35 -16.59 0.42 -5.61
CA GLY A 35 -16.48 1.79 -5.13
C GLY A 35 -15.46 1.96 -4.01
N LYS A 36 -14.82 3.13 -3.96
CA LYS A 36 -13.78 3.45 -2.97
C LYS A 36 -14.25 3.30 -1.52
N ARG A 37 -15.49 3.70 -1.23
CA ARG A 37 -16.09 3.56 0.12
C ARG A 37 -16.20 2.09 0.53
N LEU A 38 -16.71 1.24 -0.37
CA LEU A 38 -16.89 -0.19 -0.12
C LEU A 38 -15.55 -0.91 -0.01
N GLY A 39 -14.60 -0.62 -0.90
CA GLY A 39 -13.23 -1.14 -0.80
C GLY A 39 -12.55 -0.74 0.52
N HIS A 40 -12.73 0.50 0.98
CA HIS A 40 -12.21 0.94 2.28
C HIS A 40 -12.86 0.19 3.44
N GLN A 41 -14.19 0.04 3.45
CA GLN A 41 -14.89 -0.75 4.47
C GLN A 41 -14.41 -2.20 4.49
N PHE A 42 -14.29 -2.83 3.32
CA PHE A 42 -13.73 -4.18 3.18
C PHE A 42 -12.32 -4.29 3.78
N LEU A 43 -11.44 -3.33 3.47
CA LEU A 43 -10.06 -3.33 3.96
C LEU A 43 -10.00 -3.21 5.49
N ILE A 44 -10.80 -2.31 6.08
CA ILE A 44 -10.86 -2.12 7.53
C ILE A 44 -11.35 -3.40 8.22
N GLU A 45 -12.43 -4.01 7.74
CA GLU A 45 -12.93 -5.29 8.28
C GLU A 45 -11.87 -6.39 8.18
N LEU A 46 -11.24 -6.56 7.01
CA LEU A 46 -10.18 -7.54 6.81
C LEU A 46 -9.00 -7.33 7.78
N GLN A 47 -8.55 -6.08 7.93
CA GLN A 47 -7.46 -5.74 8.84
C GLN A 47 -7.82 -5.99 10.30
N GLN A 48 -9.04 -5.70 10.72
CA GLN A 48 -9.50 -5.99 12.08
C GLN A 48 -9.49 -7.50 12.36
N GLN A 49 -10.03 -8.30 11.44
CA GLN A 49 -10.10 -9.76 11.57
C GLN A 49 -8.70 -10.39 11.66
N ILE A 50 -7.76 -9.95 10.82
CA ILE A 50 -6.39 -10.49 10.79
C ILE A 50 -5.56 -9.96 11.98
N HIS A 51 -5.55 -8.64 12.22
CA HIS A 51 -4.60 -8.05 13.17
C HIS A 51 -5.10 -8.07 14.61
N GLN A 52 -6.39 -7.82 14.83
CA GLN A 52 -6.97 -7.74 16.18
C GLN A 52 -7.46 -9.12 16.63
N GLN A 53 -8.19 -9.83 15.76
CA GLN A 53 -8.76 -11.13 16.09
C GLN A 53 -7.84 -12.32 15.79
N LYS A 54 -6.66 -12.07 15.17
CA LYS A 54 -5.65 -13.09 14.85
C LYS A 54 -6.19 -14.24 13.99
N ARG A 55 -7.19 -13.97 13.15
CA ARG A 55 -7.74 -14.97 12.22
C ARG A 55 -6.85 -15.13 11.01
N GLU A 56 -6.83 -16.35 10.48
CA GLU A 56 -6.24 -16.63 9.18
C GLU A 56 -7.14 -16.15 8.05
N TYR A 57 -6.51 -15.71 6.96
CA TYR A 57 -7.23 -15.41 5.74
C TYR A 57 -7.60 -16.71 5.00
N ASN A 58 -8.89 -16.94 4.82
CA ASN A 58 -9.50 -18.06 4.12
C ASN A 58 -10.86 -17.66 3.54
N ASP A 59 -11.48 -18.56 2.78
CA ASP A 59 -12.76 -18.30 2.11
C ASP A 59 -13.91 -18.04 3.10
N ASP A 60 -13.92 -18.70 4.26
CA ASP A 60 -14.94 -18.48 5.29
C ASP A 60 -14.86 -17.05 5.85
N LEU A 61 -13.65 -16.58 6.18
CA LEU A 61 -13.44 -15.20 6.63
C LEU A 61 -13.82 -14.20 5.54
N LEU A 62 -13.46 -14.49 4.28
CA LEU A 62 -13.81 -13.63 3.16
C LEU A 62 -15.32 -13.50 3.03
N GLU A 63 -16.05 -14.61 3.08
CA GLU A 63 -17.51 -14.64 3.02
C GLU A 63 -18.13 -13.88 4.20
N GLU A 64 -17.60 -14.04 5.41
CA GLU A 64 -18.04 -13.27 6.58
C GLU A 64 -17.84 -11.76 6.41
N ILE A 65 -16.71 -11.32 5.83
CA ILE A 65 -16.47 -9.90 5.55
C ILE A 65 -17.46 -9.39 4.50
N LEU A 66 -17.66 -10.16 3.42
CA LEU A 66 -18.62 -9.81 2.37
C LEU A 66 -20.07 -9.78 2.86
N ASN A 67 -20.40 -10.47 3.95
CA ASN A 67 -21.70 -10.36 4.61
C ASN A 67 -21.86 -9.07 5.44
N LYS A 68 -20.76 -8.44 5.86
CA LYS A 68 -20.76 -7.21 6.67
C LYS A 68 -20.71 -5.93 5.84
N VAL A 69 -20.24 -6.03 4.60
CA VAL A 69 -20.10 -4.89 3.68
C VAL A 69 -21.18 -4.97 2.61
N GLU A 70 -21.73 -3.82 2.20
CA GLU A 70 -22.76 -3.71 1.14
C GLU A 70 -22.18 -3.95 -0.27
N ILE A 71 -21.54 -5.10 -0.49
CA ILE A 71 -20.92 -5.51 -1.75
C ILE A 71 -21.80 -6.53 -2.48
N ASP A 72 -21.97 -6.37 -3.79
CA ASP A 72 -22.53 -7.41 -4.64
C ASP A 72 -21.53 -8.57 -4.72
N LYS A 73 -21.81 -9.64 -3.98
CA LYS A 73 -20.91 -10.79 -3.88
C LYS A 73 -20.69 -11.49 -5.21
N LYS A 74 -21.72 -11.58 -6.04
CA LYS A 74 -21.61 -12.27 -7.33
C LYS A 74 -20.64 -11.51 -8.22
N MET A 75 -20.86 -10.20 -8.37
CA MET A 75 -19.96 -9.33 -9.12
C MET A 75 -18.56 -9.31 -8.52
N PHE A 76 -18.44 -9.31 -7.18
CA PHE A 76 -17.16 -9.36 -6.49
C PHE A 76 -16.33 -10.58 -6.89
N TYR A 77 -16.91 -11.79 -6.87
CA TYR A 77 -16.18 -13.01 -7.22
C TYR A 77 -15.83 -13.05 -8.72
N GLU A 78 -16.73 -12.57 -9.59
CA GLU A 78 -16.44 -12.40 -11.02
C GLU A 78 -15.24 -11.46 -11.23
N ASP A 79 -15.28 -10.27 -10.61
CA ASP A 79 -14.21 -9.26 -10.68
C ASP A 79 -12.89 -9.75 -10.11
N LYS A 80 -12.90 -10.39 -8.93
CA LYS A 80 -11.70 -10.92 -8.26
C LYS A 80 -10.90 -11.86 -9.17
N SER A 81 -11.60 -12.65 -9.98
CA SER A 81 -10.98 -13.58 -10.93
C SER A 81 -10.53 -12.93 -12.25
N SER A 82 -10.99 -11.71 -12.53
CA SER A 82 -10.84 -11.02 -13.81
C SER A 82 -9.41 -10.59 -14.12
N SER A 83 -9.11 -10.46 -15.41
CA SER A 83 -7.84 -9.88 -15.85
C SER A 83 -7.71 -8.39 -15.50
N ALA A 84 -8.83 -7.68 -15.32
CA ALA A 84 -8.84 -6.27 -14.96
C ALA A 84 -8.31 -6.06 -13.54
N VAL A 85 -8.78 -6.86 -12.57
CA VAL A 85 -8.29 -6.83 -11.18
C VAL A 85 -6.82 -7.20 -11.09
N LYS A 86 -6.38 -8.25 -11.81
CA LYS A 86 -4.96 -8.64 -11.86
C LYS A 86 -4.08 -7.50 -12.39
N LYS A 87 -4.48 -6.86 -13.50
CA LYS A 87 -3.77 -5.69 -14.03
C LYS A 87 -3.78 -4.52 -13.03
N ALA A 88 -4.89 -4.27 -12.34
CA ALA A 88 -4.98 -3.22 -11.34
C ALA A 88 -4.09 -3.48 -10.11
N TYR A 89 -3.88 -4.75 -9.75
CA TYR A 89 -2.89 -5.17 -8.74
C TYR A 89 -1.45 -4.94 -9.23
N ASP A 90 -1.13 -5.40 -10.44
CA ASP A 90 0.21 -5.23 -11.02
C ASP A 90 0.60 -3.75 -11.15
N ARG A 91 -0.38 -2.90 -11.49
CA ARG A 91 -0.19 -1.45 -11.54
C ARG A 91 0.14 -0.84 -10.17
N ASP A 92 -0.47 -1.30 -9.08
CA ASP A 92 -0.10 -0.82 -7.74
C ASP A 92 1.34 -1.20 -7.39
N LEU A 93 1.76 -2.43 -7.72
CA LEU A 93 3.14 -2.86 -7.52
C LEU A 93 4.11 -2.01 -8.35
N GLN A 94 3.76 -1.74 -9.61
CA GLN A 94 4.54 -0.88 -10.49
C GLN A 94 4.68 0.53 -9.90
N ILE A 95 3.58 1.13 -9.44
CA ILE A 95 3.61 2.46 -8.79
C ILE A 95 4.50 2.43 -7.54
N ALA A 96 4.39 1.42 -6.70
CA ALA A 96 5.23 1.30 -5.50
C ALA A 96 6.73 1.21 -5.86
N GLN A 97 7.06 0.47 -6.94
CA GLN A 97 8.43 0.37 -7.46
C GLN A 97 8.92 1.71 -8.03
N GLU A 98 8.09 2.37 -8.84
CA GLU A 98 8.37 3.69 -9.41
C GLU A 98 8.59 4.72 -8.30
N MET A 99 7.87 4.62 -7.19
CA MET A 99 8.05 5.48 -6.01
C MET A 99 9.19 5.03 -5.07
N ASN A 100 9.98 4.03 -5.46
CA ASN A 100 11.07 3.44 -4.67
C ASN A 100 10.66 3.01 -3.24
N VAL A 101 9.42 2.52 -3.10
CA VAL A 101 8.91 1.99 -1.84
C VAL A 101 9.56 0.63 -1.59
N THR A 102 10.34 0.56 -0.51
CA THR A 102 11.08 -0.65 -0.10
C THR A 102 10.56 -1.27 1.20
N HIS A 103 9.69 -0.54 1.91
CA HIS A 103 9.17 -0.91 3.22
C HIS A 103 7.69 -0.52 3.32
N THR A 104 6.90 -1.28 4.06
CA THR A 104 5.49 -0.99 4.33
C THR A 104 5.28 -0.86 5.85
N PRO A 105 4.50 0.13 6.33
CA PRO A 105 3.88 1.21 5.55
C PRO A 105 4.89 2.26 5.08
N SER A 106 4.58 2.94 3.97
CA SER A 106 5.30 4.12 3.46
C SER A 106 4.30 5.17 3.00
N LEU A 107 4.65 6.45 3.09
CA LEU A 107 3.85 7.57 2.61
C LEU A 107 4.64 8.36 1.58
N VAL A 108 4.01 8.66 0.43
CA VAL A 108 4.57 9.52 -0.60
C VAL A 108 3.68 10.75 -0.76
N ILE A 109 4.27 11.93 -0.65
CA ILE A 109 3.57 13.22 -0.75
C ILE A 109 4.12 14.00 -1.94
N PHE A 110 3.23 14.57 -2.75
CA PHE A 110 3.57 15.49 -3.83
C PHE A 110 2.91 16.84 -3.56
N ASP A 111 3.71 17.90 -3.46
CA ASP A 111 3.24 19.28 -3.51
C ASP A 111 3.40 19.81 -4.93
N ASN A 112 2.34 19.73 -5.72
CA ASN A 112 2.32 20.15 -7.12
C ASN A 112 2.42 21.68 -7.30
N SER A 113 2.31 22.46 -6.22
CA SER A 113 2.33 23.92 -6.29
C SER A 113 3.71 24.51 -6.01
N ASN A 114 4.46 23.93 -5.07
CA ASN A 114 5.71 24.54 -4.61
C ASN A 114 6.97 23.69 -4.84
N GLN A 115 6.84 22.39 -5.14
CA GLN A 115 8.00 21.50 -5.21
C GLN A 115 7.98 20.61 -6.46
N PRO A 116 9.06 20.56 -7.26
CA PRO A 116 9.14 19.69 -8.44
C PRO A 116 9.47 18.24 -8.09
N TYR A 117 9.23 17.81 -6.85
CA TYR A 117 9.64 16.50 -6.34
C TYR A 117 8.67 15.94 -5.31
N GLY A 118 8.66 14.60 -5.19
CA GLY A 118 7.92 13.88 -4.16
C GLY A 118 8.77 13.64 -2.92
N LEU A 119 8.10 13.59 -1.76
CA LEU A 119 8.69 13.21 -0.49
C LEU A 119 8.25 11.79 -0.13
N LEU A 120 9.20 10.88 0.07
CA LEU A 120 8.96 9.54 0.58
C LEU A 120 9.32 9.47 2.07
N LEU A 121 8.34 9.10 2.89
CA LEU A 121 8.47 8.77 4.30
C LEU A 121 8.33 7.26 4.50
N ALA A 122 9.41 6.60 4.92
CA ALA A 122 9.45 5.15 5.15
C ALA A 122 9.20 4.74 6.61
N SER A 123 9.08 5.71 7.53
CA SER A 123 8.90 5.47 8.97
C SER A 123 8.27 6.69 9.65
N SER A 124 7.76 6.51 10.88
CA SER A 124 7.20 7.58 11.72
C SER A 124 6.10 8.41 11.04
N ILE A 125 5.19 7.72 10.37
CA ILE A 125 4.04 8.35 9.70
C ILE A 125 3.01 8.68 10.78
N THR A 126 2.99 9.92 11.26
CA THR A 126 2.01 10.42 12.24
C THR A 126 1.26 11.64 11.70
N ALA A 127 0.14 11.99 12.33
CA ALA A 127 -0.63 13.16 11.93
C ALA A 127 0.19 14.45 12.05
N GLU A 128 1.04 14.54 13.07
CA GLU A 128 1.93 15.67 13.31
C GLU A 128 2.96 15.80 12.18
N THR A 129 3.68 14.71 11.85
CA THR A 129 4.68 14.72 10.77
C THR A 129 4.05 15.06 9.42
N ILE A 130 2.83 14.58 9.15
CA ILE A 130 2.10 14.92 7.92
C ILE A 130 1.73 16.41 7.90
N ALA A 131 1.21 16.95 9.02
CA ALA A 131 0.84 18.35 9.13
C ALA A 131 2.06 19.28 8.95
N GLU A 132 3.19 18.95 9.57
CA GLU A 132 4.45 19.70 9.41
C GLU A 132 4.88 19.77 7.95
N ILE A 133 4.86 18.64 7.23
CA ILE A 133 5.20 18.59 5.80
C ILE A 133 4.24 19.45 4.96
N CYS A 134 2.93 19.32 5.21
CA CYS A 134 1.93 20.09 4.46
C CYS A 134 2.01 21.60 4.75
N ASN A 135 2.50 22.00 5.92
CA ASN A 135 2.68 23.40 6.30
C ASN A 135 4.04 23.98 5.86
N GLY A 136 4.94 23.16 5.31
CA GLY A 136 6.28 23.59 4.89
C GLY A 136 7.28 23.77 6.03
N GLU A 137 6.97 23.24 7.22
CA GLU A 137 7.85 23.29 8.38
C GLU A 137 9.03 22.32 8.21
N PRO A 138 10.23 22.65 8.74
CA PRO A 138 11.36 21.74 8.73
C PRO A 138 11.01 20.50 9.55
N LEU A 139 11.11 19.33 8.91
CA LEU A 139 10.89 18.04 9.55
C LEU A 139 11.79 17.90 10.79
N PRO A 140 11.27 17.46 11.95
CA PRO A 140 12.09 17.15 13.10
C PRO A 140 13.14 16.11 12.72
N GLY A 141 14.36 16.25 13.25
CA GLY A 141 15.60 15.57 12.83
C GLY A 141 15.65 14.04 13.02
N TYR A 142 14.53 13.33 12.91
CA TYR A 142 14.39 11.91 13.22
C TYR A 142 13.85 11.05 12.07
N HIS A 143 13.64 11.60 10.88
CA HIS A 143 13.01 10.86 9.78
C HIS A 143 13.95 10.57 8.63
N SER A 144 14.05 9.29 8.23
CA SER A 144 14.68 8.90 6.97
C SER A 144 13.76 9.32 5.81
N THR A 145 13.87 10.58 5.40
CA THR A 145 13.17 11.10 4.22
C THR A 145 14.02 10.98 2.98
N LYS A 146 13.38 10.54 1.90
CA LYS A 146 14.00 10.43 0.59
C LYS A 146 13.27 11.34 -0.39
N LYS A 147 14.04 12.13 -1.13
CA LYS A 147 13.52 12.98 -2.20
C LYS A 147 13.42 12.16 -3.48
N LEU A 148 12.22 12.05 -4.03
CA LEU A 148 11.91 11.45 -5.32
C LEU A 148 11.86 12.55 -6.39
N VAL A 149 12.81 12.58 -7.30
CA VAL A 149 12.83 13.59 -8.37
C VAL A 149 11.99 13.09 -9.55
N GLY A 150 10.94 13.84 -9.91
CA GLY A 150 10.20 13.62 -11.16
C GLY A 150 10.84 14.41 -12.30
N THR A 151 11.13 13.76 -13.43
CA THR A 151 11.49 14.47 -14.67
C THR A 151 10.21 14.98 -15.32
N HIS A 152 10.06 16.30 -15.46
CA HIS A 152 8.95 16.90 -16.21
C HIS A 152 9.03 16.54 -17.70
N THR A 153 8.38 15.45 -18.09
CA THR A 153 8.04 15.13 -19.48
C THR A 153 6.64 14.51 -19.50
N ASN A 154 5.78 14.93 -20.43
CA ASN A 154 4.34 14.59 -20.53
C ASN A 154 4.03 13.11 -20.89
N GLU A 155 4.82 12.15 -20.40
CA GLU A 155 4.65 10.71 -20.56
C GLU A 155 4.48 10.03 -19.19
N PRO A 156 3.94 8.79 -19.11
CA PRO A 156 3.77 8.08 -17.83
C PRO A 156 5.06 8.10 -17.01
N GLN A 157 4.99 8.72 -15.83
CA GLN A 157 6.12 9.16 -15.01
C GLN A 157 7.05 8.01 -14.60
N LYS A 158 8.26 7.97 -15.15
CA LYS A 158 9.40 7.26 -14.55
C LYS A 158 10.10 8.19 -13.57
N PHE A 159 10.28 7.76 -12.32
CA PHE A 159 11.08 8.47 -11.32
C PHE A 159 12.50 7.88 -11.30
N ASP A 160 13.46 8.59 -11.91
CA ASP A 160 14.78 7.99 -12.17
C ASP A 160 15.82 8.19 -11.06
N LYS A 161 15.59 9.05 -10.05
CA LYS A 161 16.59 9.28 -8.97
C LYS A 161 16.00 9.56 -7.59
N VAL A 162 16.51 8.81 -6.61
CA VAL A 162 16.24 9.00 -5.18
C VAL A 162 17.46 9.61 -4.50
N VAL A 163 17.28 10.73 -3.81
CA VAL A 163 18.35 11.42 -3.08
C VAL A 163 18.05 11.34 -1.58
N ASN A 164 19.00 10.83 -0.79
CA ASN A 164 18.91 10.83 0.67
C ASN A 164 19.24 12.23 1.20
N MET A 165 18.36 12.81 2.01
CA MET A 165 18.62 14.09 2.66
C MET A 165 19.12 13.84 4.09
N ASN A 166 20.33 14.31 4.41
CA ASN A 166 20.74 14.50 5.80
C ASN A 166 20.25 15.89 6.21
N LEU A 167 19.20 15.96 7.03
CA LEU A 167 18.62 17.25 7.47
C LEU A 167 19.51 18.07 8.44
N ASN A 168 20.78 17.70 8.64
CA ASN A 168 21.71 18.43 9.52
C ASN A 168 22.48 19.57 8.83
N ARG A 169 21.90 20.26 7.83
CA ARG A 169 22.52 21.45 7.22
C ARG A 169 21.50 22.55 6.93
N TYR A 170 21.05 23.21 7.98
CA TYR A 170 20.87 24.65 8.04
C TYR A 170 21.60 25.16 9.27
#